data_AF-A0A4Z2CAS4-F1
#
_entry.id   AF-A0A4Z2CAS4-F1
#
_cell.length_a   1.000
_cell.length_b   1.000
_cell.length_c   1.000
_cell.angle_alpha   90.00
_cell.angle_beta   90.00
_cell.angle_gamma   90.00
#
_symmetry.space_group_name_H-M   'P 1'
#
loop_
_entity.id
_entity.type
_entity.pdbx_description
1 polymer ?
#
loop_
_entity_poly.entity_id
_entity_poly.type
_entity_poly.pdbx_seq_one_letter_code
_entity_poly.pdbx_strand_id
1 'polypeptide(L)'
;MLAAACAVGVGCCFAAPIGGVLFSIEVTSTFFAVRNYWRGFFAATFSAFIFRVLAVWNRDEETITALFKTRFRLDFPFDLQELPAFAVIGIASGFGGALFVYLNRLIVQFMRKQKTINRFLMKK
;
A
#
# COMPACT_ATOMS: atom_id res chain seq x y z
N MET A 1 -14.17 -13.22 2.57
CA MET A 1 -14.47 -11.99 1.81
C MET A 1 -13.65 -10.77 2.27
N LEU A 2 -13.17 -10.72 3.52
CA LEU A 2 -12.33 -9.62 4.03
C LEU A 2 -11.05 -9.35 3.20
N ALA A 3 -10.36 -10.40 2.73
CA ALA A 3 -9.20 -10.23 1.85
C ALA A 3 -9.56 -9.51 0.53
N ALA A 4 -10.69 -9.85 -0.09
CA ALA A 4 -11.13 -9.13 -1.29
C ALA A 4 -11.42 -7.65 -1.00
N ALA A 5 -11.98 -7.33 0.17
CA ALA A 5 -12.19 -5.94 0.58
C ALA A 5 -10.88 -5.17 0.81
N CYS A 6 -9.88 -5.81 1.43
CA CYS A 6 -8.54 -5.24 1.59
C CYS A 6 -7.89 -4.95 0.22
N ALA A 7 -7.94 -5.93 -0.69
CA ALA A 7 -7.42 -5.79 -2.05
C ALA A 7 -8.10 -4.65 -2.83
N VAL A 8 -9.43 -4.54 -2.73
CA VAL A 8 -10.20 -3.46 -3.35
C VAL A 8 -9.83 -2.10 -2.78
N GLY A 9 -9.72 -1.97 -1.45
CA GLY A 9 -9.35 -0.72 -0.80
C GLY A 9 -7.98 -0.22 -1.26
N VAL A 10 -6.95 -1.08 -1.16
CA VAL A 10 -5.58 -0.72 -1.57
C VAL A 10 -5.49 -0.50 -3.08
N GLY A 11 -6.13 -1.36 -3.88
CA GLY A 11 -6.15 -1.25 -5.33
C GLY A 11 -6.81 0.04 -5.83
N CYS A 12 -7.87 0.50 -5.14
CA CYS A 12 -8.54 1.77 -5.43
C CYS A 12 -7.65 2.97 -5.12
N CYS A 13 -7.02 3.01 -3.93
CA CYS A 13 -6.19 4.14 -3.50
C CYS A 13 -5.01 4.44 -4.43
N PHE A 14 -4.39 3.40 -4.99
CA PHE A 14 -3.22 3.56 -5.87
C PHE A 14 -3.53 3.34 -7.35
N ALA A 15 -4.78 3.05 -7.71
CA ALA A 15 -5.19 2.59 -9.03
C ALA A 15 -4.35 1.40 -9.55
N ALA A 16 -3.89 0.53 -8.64
CA ALA A 16 -2.99 -0.59 -8.90
C ALA A 16 -3.65 -1.90 -8.46
N PRO A 17 -4.59 -2.47 -9.25
CA PRO A 17 -5.40 -3.60 -8.82
C PRO A 17 -4.59 -4.88 -8.57
N ILE A 18 -3.54 -5.14 -9.37
CA ILE A 18 -2.64 -6.29 -9.17
C ILE A 18 -1.89 -6.14 -7.83
N GLY A 19 -1.32 -4.96 -7.58
CA GLY A 19 -0.60 -4.67 -6.34
C GLY A 19 -1.49 -4.79 -5.10
N GLY A 20 -2.73 -4.29 -5.16
CA GLY A 20 -3.70 -4.41 -4.07
C GLY A 20 -4.04 -5.86 -3.73
N VAL A 21 -4.22 -6.73 -4.74
CA VAL A 21 -4.50 -8.15 -4.50
C VAL A 21 -3.29 -8.89 -3.94
N LEU A 22 -2.09 -8.64 -4.47
CA LEU A 22 -0.86 -9.24 -3.95
C LEU A 22 -0.61 -8.83 -2.48
N PHE A 23 -0.75 -7.53 -2.18
CA PHE A 23 -0.66 -7.02 -0.82
C PHE A 23 -1.69 -7.69 0.12
N SER A 24 -2.93 -7.85 -0.35
CA SER A 24 -3.95 -8.50 0.45
C SER A 24 -3.63 -9.98 0.73
N ILE A 25 -3.02 -10.71 -0.21
CA ILE A 25 -2.62 -12.10 0.00
C ILE A 25 -1.51 -12.16 1.06
N GLU A 26 -0.51 -11.28 0.93
CA GLU A 26 0.65 -11.22 1.82
C GLU A 26 0.27 -10.89 3.27
N VAL A 27 -0.63 -9.93 3.48
CA VAL A 27 -0.98 -9.43 4.83
C VAL A 27 -2.11 -10.23 5.50
N THR A 28 -3.06 -10.77 4.73
CA THR A 28 -4.34 -11.24 5.32
C THR A 28 -4.40 -12.76 5.53
N SER A 29 -3.61 -13.56 4.83
CA SER A 29 -3.81 -15.02 4.82
C SER A 29 -2.52 -15.83 4.76
N THR A 30 -2.40 -16.82 5.65
CA THR A 30 -1.39 -17.89 5.55
C THR A 30 -1.75 -18.93 4.49
N PHE A 31 -3.04 -19.20 4.28
CA PHE A 31 -3.55 -20.05 3.21
C PHE A 31 -4.62 -19.32 2.40
N PHE A 32 -4.42 -19.22 1.08
CA PHE A 32 -5.31 -18.48 0.20
C PHE A 32 -5.86 -19.37 -0.92
N ALA A 33 -7.19 -19.47 -0.99
CA ALA A 33 -7.84 -20.19 -2.08
C ALA A 33 -7.81 -19.36 -3.37
N VAL A 34 -7.34 -19.96 -4.48
CA VAL A 34 -7.27 -19.32 -5.81
C VAL A 34 -8.64 -18.79 -6.28
N ARG A 35 -9.75 -19.41 -5.86
CA ARG A 35 -11.10 -18.91 -6.16
C ARG A 35 -11.36 -17.53 -5.55
N ASN A 36 -10.77 -17.22 -4.39
CA ASN A 36 -10.88 -15.90 -3.77
C ASN A 36 -9.96 -14.87 -4.44
N TYR A 37 -8.87 -15.31 -5.06
CA TYR A 37 -7.98 -14.47 -5.87
C TYR A 37 -8.74 -13.82 -7.02
N TRP A 38 -9.40 -14.62 -7.84
CA TRP A 38 -10.16 -14.14 -8.99
C TRP A 38 -11.27 -13.17 -8.60
N ARG A 39 -11.98 -13.47 -7.51
CA ARG A 39 -13.04 -12.59 -6.99
C ARG A 39 -12.48 -11.25 -6.49
N GLY A 40 -11.34 -11.27 -5.79
CA GLY A 40 -10.65 -10.06 -5.33
C GLY A 40 -10.08 -9.24 -6.49
N PHE A 41 -9.50 -9.90 -7.48
CA PHE A 41 -8.92 -9.25 -8.66
C PHE A 41 -9.97 -8.54 -9.52
N PHE A 42 -11.09 -9.20 -9.80
CA PHE A 42 -12.20 -8.59 -10.52
C PHE A 42 -12.77 -7.38 -9.77
N ALA A 43 -12.95 -7.50 -8.45
CA ALA A 43 -13.44 -6.38 -7.65
C ALA A 43 -12.45 -5.21 -7.60
N ALA A 44 -11.14 -5.48 -7.45
CA ALA A 44 -10.11 -4.45 -7.37
C ALA A 44 -9.94 -3.70 -8.70
N THR A 45 -9.99 -4.40 -9.83
CA THR A 45 -9.94 -3.79 -11.17
C THR A 45 -11.15 -2.91 -11.42
N PHE A 46 -12.35 -3.39 -11.10
CA PHE A 46 -13.57 -2.59 -11.25
C PHE A 46 -13.54 -1.33 -10.35
N SER A 47 -13.07 -1.46 -9.11
CA SER A 47 -12.93 -0.32 -8.21
C SER A 47 -11.92 0.73 -8.73
N ALA A 48 -10.73 0.30 -9.17
CA ALA A 48 -9.73 1.20 -9.74
C ALA A 48 -10.23 1.89 -11.01
N PHE A 49 -11.00 1.16 -11.84
CA PHE A 49 -11.65 1.71 -13.03
C PHE A 49 -12.67 2.80 -12.68
N ILE A 50 -13.60 2.52 -11.76
CA ILE A 50 -14.61 3.50 -11.33
C ILE A 50 -13.96 4.74 -10.72
N PHE A 51 -12.90 4.58 -9.91
CA PHE A 51 -12.16 5.70 -9.34
C PHE A 51 -11.55 6.60 -10.42
N ARG A 52 -10.97 6.02 -11.48
CA ARG A 52 -10.43 6.78 -12.62
C ARG A 52 -11.52 7.47 -13.45
N VAL A 53 -12.63 6.79 -13.69
CA VAL A 53 -13.77 7.39 -14.42
C VAL A 53 -14.34 8.58 -13.64
N LEU A 54 -14.48 8.46 -12.32
CA LEU A 54 -14.91 9.55 -11.45
C LEU A 54 -13.95 10.74 -11.48
N ALA A 55 -12.64 10.51 -11.45
CA ALA A 55 -11.63 11.57 -11.56
C ALA A 55 -11.73 12.35 -12.89
N VAL A 56 -11.98 11.64 -14.01
CA VAL A 56 -12.21 12.28 -15.32
C VAL A 56 -13.54 13.05 -15.33
N TRP A 57 -14.60 12.49 -14.74
CA TRP A 57 -15.91 13.16 -14.66
C TRP A 57 -15.86 14.45 -13.83
N ASN A 58 -15.07 14.45 -12.75
CA ASN A 58 -14.87 15.61 -11.89
C ASN A 58 -13.89 16.64 -12.48
N ARG A 59 -13.39 16.41 -13.70
CA ARG A 59 -12.40 17.24 -14.43
C ARG A 59 -11.06 17.43 -13.70
N ASP A 60 -10.72 16.52 -12.80
CA ASP A 60 -9.43 16.56 -12.08
C ASP A 60 -8.26 16.03 -12.95
N GLU A 61 -8.54 15.18 -13.95
CA GLU A 61 -7.55 14.67 -14.92
C GLU A 61 -8.13 14.60 -16.35
N GLU A 62 -7.36 15.01 -17.36
CA GLU A 62 -7.77 14.99 -18.79
C GLU A 62 -7.72 13.57 -19.42
N THR A 63 -7.06 12.60 -18.79
CA THR A 63 -6.88 11.25 -19.34
C THR A 63 -6.69 10.24 -18.22
N ILE A 64 -7.10 8.98 -18.44
CA ILE A 64 -6.85 7.84 -17.54
C ILE A 64 -5.33 7.59 -17.48
N THR A 65 -4.62 8.29 -16.61
CA THR A 65 -3.18 8.13 -16.42
C THR A 65 -2.89 7.64 -15.00
N ALA A 66 -1.69 7.11 -14.75
CA ALA A 66 -1.30 6.73 -13.39
C ALA A 66 -1.27 7.98 -12.49
N LEU A 67 -1.60 7.83 -11.20
CA LEU A 67 -1.76 8.96 -10.25
C LEU A 67 -0.46 9.76 -10.13
N PHE A 68 0.67 9.08 -10.32
CA PHE A 68 2.00 9.68 -10.35
C PHE A 68 2.70 9.28 -11.65
N LYS A 69 2.52 10.08 -12.70
CA LYS A 69 3.16 9.85 -14.00
C LYS A 69 4.62 10.28 -13.97
N THR A 70 5.54 9.33 -14.05
CA THR A 70 6.97 9.56 -14.21
C THR A 70 7.42 9.17 -15.62
N ARG A 71 8.33 9.95 -16.21
CA ARG A 71 8.90 9.67 -17.54
C ARG A 71 10.29 9.06 -17.37
N PHE A 72 10.39 7.74 -17.49
CA PHE A 72 11.66 7.03 -17.48
C PHE A 72 12.18 6.82 -18.91
N ARG A 73 13.51 6.87 -19.11
CA ARG A 73 14.15 6.45 -20.36
C ARG A 73 14.14 4.92 -20.42
N LEU A 74 13.57 4.35 -21.48
CA LEU A 74 13.43 2.90 -21.64
C LEU A 74 14.61 2.22 -22.36
N ASP A 75 15.52 2.98 -22.99
CA ASP A 75 16.53 2.40 -23.88
C ASP A 75 17.62 1.61 -23.13
N PHE A 76 18.10 2.12 -21.99
CA PHE A 76 19.00 1.44 -21.05
C PHE A 76 18.80 2.02 -19.64
N PRO A 77 17.86 1.48 -18.84
CA PRO A 77 17.48 2.13 -17.59
C PRO A 77 18.46 1.89 -16.43
N PHE A 78 19.18 0.76 -16.43
CA PHE A 78 20.10 0.39 -15.35
C PHE A 78 21.28 -0.44 -15.89
N ASP A 79 22.49 -0.10 -15.46
CA ASP A 79 23.68 -0.93 -15.66
C ASP A 79 23.85 -1.93 -14.50
N LEU A 80 24.42 -3.11 -14.78
CA LEU A 80 24.65 -4.15 -13.75
C LEU A 80 25.48 -3.63 -12.56
N GLN A 81 26.32 -2.62 -12.79
CA GLN A 81 27.15 -2.00 -11.76
C GLN A 81 26.35 -1.19 -10.73
N GLU A 82 25.09 -0.82 -11.03
CA GLU A 82 24.21 -0.08 -10.11
C GLU A 82 23.45 -1.01 -9.14
N LEU A 83 23.39 -2.33 -9.41
CA LEU A 83 22.72 -3.31 -8.55
C LEU A 83 23.24 -3.33 -7.10
N PRO A 84 24.56 -3.24 -6.83
CA PRO A 84 25.07 -3.11 -5.46
C PRO A 84 24.54 -1.85 -4.75
N ALA A 85 24.38 -0.73 -5.46
CA ALA A 85 23.83 0.49 -4.86
C ALA A 85 22.35 0.30 -4.47
N PHE A 86 21.55 -0.37 -5.31
CA PHE A 86 20.17 -0.72 -4.96
C PHE A 86 20.09 -1.66 -3.75
N ALA A 87 21.02 -2.62 -3.64
CA ALA A 87 21.09 -3.50 -2.47
C ALA A 87 21.38 -2.72 -1.18
N VAL A 88 22.32 -1.77 -1.21
CA VAL A 88 22.63 -0.90 -0.05
C VAL A 88 21.42 -0.06 0.37
N ILE A 89 20.71 0.52 -0.60
CA ILE A 89 19.47 1.28 -0.33
C ILE A 89 18.39 0.37 0.27
N GLY A 90 18.26 -0.87 -0.24
CA GLY A 90 17.35 -1.88 0.31
C GLY A 90 17.67 -2.21 1.77
N ILE A 91 18.94 -2.42 2.10
CA ILE A 91 19.39 -2.68 3.47
C ILE A 91 19.11 -1.47 4.37
N ALA A 92 19.48 -0.27 3.94
CA ALA A 92 19.26 0.96 4.71
C ALA A 92 17.77 1.23 4.98
N SER A 93 16.92 1.04 3.98
CA SER A 93 15.46 1.19 4.12
C SER A 93 14.84 0.10 5.02
N GLY A 94 15.35 -1.13 4.97
CA GLY A 94 14.95 -2.21 5.89
C GLY A 94 15.27 -1.88 7.35
N PHE A 95 16.47 -1.42 7.64
CA PHE A 95 16.84 -0.95 9.00
C PHE A 95 16.01 0.25 9.43
N GLY A 96 15.78 1.21 8.53
CA GLY A 96 14.91 2.36 8.80
C GLY A 96 13.47 1.95 9.14
N GLY A 97 12.91 0.99 8.40
CA GLY A 97 11.58 0.43 8.66
C GLY A 97 11.51 -0.29 10.02
N ALA A 98 12.51 -1.11 10.35
CA ALA A 98 12.58 -1.79 11.64
C ALA A 98 12.65 -0.80 12.81
N LEU A 99 13.47 0.25 12.68
CA LEU A 99 13.57 1.32 13.68
C LEU A 99 12.24 2.07 13.83
N PHE A 100 11.56 2.39 12.72
CA PHE A 100 10.26 3.04 12.75
C PHE A 100 9.21 2.21 13.51
N VAL A 101 9.13 0.89 13.24
CA VAL A 101 8.21 -0.01 13.94
C VAL A 101 8.54 -0.09 15.44
N TYR A 102 9.83 -0.13 15.79
CA TYR A 102 10.26 -0.11 17.19
C TYR A 102 9.88 1.19 17.92
N LEU A 103 10.12 2.34 17.30
CA LEU A 103 9.76 3.65 17.85
C LEU A 103 8.24 3.79 17.99
N ASN A 104 7.47 3.37 16.98
CA ASN A 104 6.02 3.37 17.05
C ASN A 104 5.52 2.52 18.22
N ARG A 105 6.10 1.32 18.41
CA ARG A 105 5.80 0.46 19.56
C ARG A 105 6.10 1.16 20.89
N LEU A 106 7.24 1.84 21.01
CA LEU A 106 7.63 2.56 22.22
C LEU A 106 6.65 3.71 22.52
N ILE A 107 6.26 4.48 21.49
CA ILE A 107 5.29 5.58 21.62
C ILE A 107 3.94 5.04 22.10
N VAL A 108 3.44 3.96 21.46
CA VAL A 108 2.16 3.35 21.84
C VAL A 108 2.20 2.82 23.28
N GLN A 109 3.31 2.20 23.70
CA GLN A 109 3.48 1.75 25.08
C GLN A 109 3.54 2.92 26.07
N PHE A 110 4.25 4.01 25.73
CA PHE A 110 4.32 5.22 26.54
C PHE A 110 2.93 5.85 26.73
N MET A 111 2.17 6.01 25.64
CA MET A 111 0.80 6.51 25.68
C MET A 111 -0.11 5.66 26.59
N ARG A 112 -0.01 4.32 26.47
CA ARG A 112 -0.82 3.39 27.31
C ARG A 112 -0.38 3.37 28.77
N LYS A 113 0.88 3.67 29.09
CA LYS A 113 1.42 3.69 30.46
C LYS A 113 1.01 4.97 31.21
N GLN A 114 0.82 6.07 30.51
CA GLN A 114 0.51 7.36 31.13
C GLN A 114 -0.96 7.41 31.59
N LYS A 115 -1.17 7.16 32.90
CA LYS A 115 -2.51 7.12 33.52
C LYS A 115 -3.31 8.40 33.33
N THR A 116 -2.65 9.56 33.25
CA THR A 116 -3.30 10.87 33.02
C THR A 116 -3.93 10.97 31.63
N ILE A 117 -3.23 10.50 30.59
CA ILE A 117 -3.73 10.48 29.20
C ILE A 117 -4.88 9.48 29.07
N ASN A 118 -4.74 8.29 29.64
CA ASN A 118 -5.81 7.30 29.65
C ASN A 118 -7.06 7.78 30.41
N ARG A 119 -6.88 8.50 31.53
CA ARG A 119 -7.99 9.08 32.29
C ARG A 119 -8.67 10.23 31.55
N PHE A 120 -7.94 10.98 30.74
CA PHE A 120 -8.49 12.00 29.84
C PHE A 120 -9.26 11.38 28.67
N LEU A 121 -8.70 10.35 28.00
CA LEU A 121 -9.34 9.66 26.88
C LEU A 121 -10.57 8.83 27.27
N MET A 122 -10.62 8.29 28.50
CA MET A 122 -11.77 7.55 29.02
C MET A 122 -12.86 8.44 29.64
N LYS A 123 -12.66 9.76 29.69
CA LYS A 123 -13.69 10.67 30.18
C LYS A 123 -14.73 10.87 29.08
N LYS A 124 -15.81 10.11 29.19
CA LYS A 124 -17.03 10.24 28.37
C LYS A 124 -17.93 11.33 28.94
#